data_AF-A0A401GYR2-F1
#
_entry.id   AF-A0A401GYR2-F1
#
_cell.length_a   1.000
_cell.length_b   1.000
_cell.length_c   1.000
_cell.angle_alpha   90.00
_cell.angle_beta   90.00
_cell.angle_gamma   90.00
#
_symmetry.space_group_name_H-M   'P 1'
#
loop_
_entity.id
_entity.type
_entity.pdbx_description
1 polymer ?
#
loop_
_entity_poly.entity_id
_entity_poly.type
_entity_poly.pdbx_seq_one_letter_code
_entity_poly.pdbx_strand_id
1 'polypeptide(L)'
;MANVLREPGYSGGIIAGDFNAITPGDDGLVDKNELVDAWVALNGREDLDGATWGVGLERRDGLGPGRLDKVAMMGLKAQEIKVLRPGTIEVPRPGEKPVEIPWSDHCGLRFTFII
;
A
#
# COMPACT_ATOMS: atom_id res chain seq x y z
N MET A 1 4.49 -7.40 -15.90
CA MET A 1 3.41 -7.91 -15.05
C MET A 1 2.03 -7.37 -15.46
N ALA A 2 1.83 -6.06 -15.64
CA ALA A 2 0.52 -5.49 -16.00
C ALA A 2 -0.13 -6.12 -17.26
N ASN A 3 0.67 -6.49 -18.27
CA ASN A 3 0.18 -7.12 -19.49
C ASN A 3 -0.49 -8.49 -19.27
N VAL A 4 -0.10 -9.23 -18.22
CA VAL A 4 -0.70 -10.54 -17.91
C VAL A 4 -2.18 -10.40 -17.58
N LEU A 5 -2.60 -9.25 -17.01
CA LEU A 5 -4.00 -8.96 -16.71
C LEU A 5 -4.87 -8.80 -17.97
N ARG A 6 -4.27 -8.69 -19.15
CA ARG A 6 -4.93 -8.51 -20.45
C ARG A 6 -4.90 -9.76 -21.32
N GLU A 7 -4.33 -10.86 -20.82
CA GLU A 7 -4.29 -12.08 -21.60
C GLU A 7 -5.71 -12.60 -21.90
N PRO A 8 -5.92 -13.23 -23.06
CA PRO A 8 -7.23 -13.79 -23.40
C PRO A 8 -7.73 -14.77 -22.31
N GLY A 9 -9.00 -14.65 -21.93
CA GLY A 9 -9.61 -15.48 -20.89
C GLY A 9 -9.62 -14.86 -19.49
N TYR A 10 -9.01 -13.69 -19.30
CA TYR A 10 -9.12 -12.91 -18.06
C TYR A 10 -10.03 -11.69 -18.26
N SER A 11 -10.98 -11.47 -17.35
CA SER A 11 -11.84 -10.28 -17.35
C SER A 11 -11.26 -9.10 -16.55
N GLY A 12 -10.16 -9.33 -15.84
CA GLY A 12 -9.53 -8.35 -14.97
C GLY A 12 -8.56 -8.99 -13.97
N GLY A 13 -8.01 -8.17 -13.09
CA GLY A 13 -7.16 -8.65 -12.00
C GLY A 13 -6.52 -7.53 -11.17
N ILE A 14 -5.65 -7.95 -10.25
CA ILE A 14 -5.07 -7.09 -9.22
C ILE A 14 -3.55 -7.30 -9.16
N ILE A 15 -2.82 -6.21 -8.94
CA ILE A 15 -1.43 -6.20 -8.47
C ILE A 15 -1.43 -5.50 -7.11
N ALA A 16 -1.01 -6.22 -6.07
CA ALA A 16 -0.97 -5.70 -4.71
C ALA A 16 0.41 -5.93 -4.08
N GLY A 17 0.90 -4.95 -3.35
CA GLY A 17 2.17 -5.03 -2.64
C GLY A 17 2.82 -3.66 -2.47
N ASP A 18 4.08 -3.66 -2.07
CA ASP A 18 4.93 -2.47 -1.99
C ASP A 18 5.44 -2.10 -3.39
N PHE A 19 4.98 -0.96 -3.90
CA PHE A 19 5.38 -0.44 -5.21
C PHE A 19 6.66 0.42 -5.11
N ASN A 20 7.13 0.72 -3.89
CA ASN A 20 8.20 1.67 -3.63
C ASN A 20 8.02 2.97 -4.43
N ALA A 21 6.79 3.52 -4.39
CA ALA A 21 6.44 4.74 -5.10
C ALA A 21 7.02 5.98 -4.40
N ILE A 22 8.35 6.12 -4.44
CA ILE A 22 9.11 7.15 -3.72
C ILE A 22 9.07 8.48 -4.47
N THR A 23 9.09 8.46 -5.82
CA THR A 23 9.02 9.65 -6.65
C THR A 23 7.65 9.80 -7.32
N PRO A 24 7.28 11.01 -7.78
CA PRO A 24 6.07 11.20 -8.59
C PRO A 24 6.07 10.33 -9.87
N GLY A 25 7.25 10.01 -10.40
CA GLY A 25 7.40 9.16 -11.57
C GLY A 25 6.99 7.70 -11.30
N ASP A 26 7.32 7.21 -10.10
CA ASP A 26 6.97 5.87 -9.61
C ASP A 26 5.48 5.78 -9.28
N ASP A 27 4.93 6.81 -8.62
CA ASP A 27 3.50 6.91 -8.31
C ASP A 27 2.64 6.81 -9.60
N GLY A 28 3.07 7.52 -10.65
CA GLY A 28 2.42 7.52 -11.96
C GLY A 28 2.59 6.23 -12.77
N LEU A 29 3.33 5.22 -12.31
CA LEU A 29 3.45 3.93 -13.03
C LEU A 29 2.11 3.19 -13.10
N VAL A 30 1.24 3.36 -12.11
CA VAL A 30 -0.10 2.75 -12.13
C VAL A 30 -0.89 3.28 -13.32
N ASP A 31 -0.94 4.60 -13.48
CA ASP A 31 -1.65 5.28 -14.56
C ASP A 31 -1.01 4.97 -15.94
N LYS A 32 0.33 4.98 -16.02
CA LYS A 32 1.07 4.67 -17.26
C LYS A 32 0.83 3.25 -17.78
N ASN A 33 0.45 2.32 -16.90
CA ASN A 33 0.09 0.94 -17.26
C ASN A 33 -1.43 0.76 -17.41
N GLU A 34 -2.19 1.86 -17.45
CA GLU A 34 -3.65 1.89 -17.57
C GLU A 34 -4.34 1.02 -16.50
N LEU A 35 -3.77 1.00 -15.31
CA LEU A 35 -4.36 0.37 -14.13
C LEU A 35 -5.04 1.45 -13.30
N VAL A 36 -6.00 1.03 -12.48
CA VAL A 36 -6.66 1.90 -11.53
C VAL A 36 -6.08 1.67 -10.14
N ASP A 37 -5.64 2.73 -9.47
CA ASP A 37 -5.26 2.66 -8.06
C ASP A 37 -6.52 2.60 -7.18
N ALA A 38 -6.69 1.51 -6.44
CA ALA A 38 -7.90 1.28 -5.64
C ALA A 38 -8.09 2.30 -4.51
N TRP A 39 -7.00 2.83 -3.93
CA TRP A 39 -7.11 3.88 -2.92
C TRP A 39 -7.66 5.15 -3.55
N VAL A 40 -7.07 5.56 -4.68
CA VAL A 40 -7.50 6.75 -5.42
C VAL A 40 -8.94 6.62 -5.90
N ALA A 41 -9.35 5.43 -6.35
CA ALA A 41 -10.71 5.20 -6.83
C ALA A 41 -11.78 5.37 -5.73
N LEU A 42 -11.45 5.08 -4.48
CA LEU A 42 -12.39 5.16 -3.35
C LEU A 42 -12.31 6.49 -2.59
N ASN A 43 -11.10 7.04 -2.43
CA ASN A 43 -10.84 8.15 -1.52
C ASN A 43 -10.33 9.42 -2.24
N GLY A 44 -9.95 9.32 -3.52
CA GLY A 44 -9.31 10.41 -4.26
C GLY A 44 -7.79 10.47 -4.07
N ARG A 45 -7.11 11.34 -4.84
CA ARG A 45 -5.64 11.49 -4.81
C ARG A 45 -5.12 12.36 -3.67
N GLU A 46 -5.95 13.24 -3.13
CA GLU A 46 -5.58 14.21 -2.09
C GLU A 46 -5.68 13.64 -0.68
N ASP A 47 -6.24 12.43 -0.54
CA ASP A 47 -6.36 11.75 0.75
C ASP A 47 -4.99 11.29 1.27
N LEU A 48 -4.60 11.82 2.44
CA LEU A 48 -3.33 11.55 3.11
C LEU A 48 -3.41 10.39 4.13
N ASP A 49 -4.60 9.88 4.43
CA ASP A 49 -4.82 8.78 5.37
C ASP A 49 -4.45 7.41 4.77
N GLY A 50 -4.12 7.39 3.49
CA GLY A 50 -3.63 6.23 2.75
C GLY A 50 -2.17 5.87 2.96
N ALA A 51 -1.44 6.60 3.81
CA ALA A 51 -0.04 6.30 4.08
C ALA A 51 0.11 4.89 4.68
N THR A 52 1.01 4.10 4.11
CA THR A 52 1.30 2.73 4.57
C THR A 52 2.70 2.60 5.14
N TRP A 53 3.57 3.58 4.97
CA TRP A 53 4.93 3.50 5.50
C TRP A 53 5.31 4.77 6.27
N GLY A 54 6.06 4.60 7.36
CA GLY A 54 6.50 5.70 8.21
C GLY A 54 5.39 6.36 9.04
N VAL A 55 4.22 5.71 9.16
CA VAL A 55 3.07 6.30 9.86
C VAL A 55 3.31 6.32 11.38
N GLY A 56 3.29 7.52 11.97
CA GLY A 56 3.54 7.70 13.41
C GLY A 56 5.01 7.72 13.81
N LEU A 57 5.93 7.79 12.82
CA LEU A 57 7.36 7.97 13.04
C LEU A 57 7.78 9.38 12.61
N GLU A 58 8.56 10.06 13.46
CA GLU A 58 9.27 11.27 13.04
C GLU A 58 10.50 10.86 12.22
N ARG A 59 10.45 11.12 10.90
CA ARG A 59 11.53 10.75 10.00
C ARG A 59 12.60 11.84 9.94
N ARG A 60 13.86 11.42 9.97
CA ARG A 60 15.05 12.30 9.97
C ARG A 60 15.27 13.04 8.65
N ASP A 61 14.68 12.57 7.57
CA ASP A 61 14.79 13.15 6.22
C ASP A 61 13.75 14.24 5.94
N GLY A 62 12.87 14.55 6.91
CA GLY A 62 11.82 15.54 6.75
C GLY A 62 10.69 15.11 5.81
N LEU A 63 10.74 13.89 5.27
CA LEU A 63 9.66 13.33 4.48
C LEU A 63 8.59 12.78 5.42
N GLY A 64 7.34 13.17 5.18
CA GLY A 64 6.20 12.62 5.90
C GLY A 64 5.97 11.13 5.61
N PRO A 65 4.93 10.53 6.21
CA PRO A 65 4.47 9.19 5.87
C PRO A 65 4.22 9.04 4.36
N GLY A 66 4.56 7.87 3.81
CA GLY A 66 4.45 7.57 2.39
C GLY A 66 3.41 6.49 2.07
N ARG A 67 2.85 6.52 0.86
CA ARG A 67 1.95 5.49 0.34
C ARG A 67 2.69 4.60 -0.65
N LEU A 68 3.44 3.65 -0.10
CA LEU A 68 4.29 2.75 -0.88
C LEU A 68 3.53 1.50 -1.30
N ASP A 69 2.69 0.98 -0.40
CA ASP A 69 1.84 -0.17 -0.66
C ASP A 69 0.59 0.26 -1.43
N LYS A 70 0.27 -0.47 -2.49
CA LYS A 70 -0.85 -0.16 -3.38
C LYS A 70 -1.59 -1.41 -3.78
N VAL A 71 -2.83 -1.21 -4.20
CA VAL A 71 -3.62 -2.18 -4.93
C VAL A 71 -3.99 -1.55 -6.27
N ALA A 72 -3.34 -2.00 -7.35
CA ALA A 72 -3.65 -1.61 -8.71
C ALA A 72 -4.57 -2.64 -9.35
N MET A 73 -5.66 -2.21 -9.97
CA MET A 73 -6.72 -3.07 -10.49
C MET A 73 -7.01 -2.80 -11.97
N MET A 74 -7.53 -3.82 -12.65
CA MET A 74 -8.02 -3.76 -14.03
C MET A 74 -9.31 -4.54 -14.13
N GLY A 75 -10.34 -3.98 -14.79
CA GLY A 75 -11.60 -4.68 -15.05
C GLY A 75 -12.42 -5.03 -13.79
N LEU A 76 -12.11 -4.41 -12.66
CA LEU A 76 -12.75 -4.65 -11.36
C LEU A 76 -13.29 -3.34 -10.79
N LYS A 77 -14.27 -3.44 -9.89
CA LYS A 77 -14.79 -2.28 -9.16
C LYS A 77 -14.41 -2.40 -7.68
N ALA A 78 -13.66 -1.41 -7.19
CA ALA A 78 -13.33 -1.28 -5.77
C ALA A 78 -14.60 -1.07 -4.93
N GLN A 79 -14.66 -1.72 -3.76
CA GLN A 79 -15.76 -1.57 -2.81
C GLN A 79 -15.30 -0.98 -1.48
N GLU A 80 -14.16 -1.46 -0.95
CA GLU A 80 -13.60 -0.97 0.31
C GLU A 80 -12.08 -1.14 0.31
N ILE A 81 -11.35 -0.19 0.91
CA ILE A 81 -9.94 -0.33 1.24
C ILE A 81 -9.68 0.25 2.63
N LYS A 82 -8.84 -0.44 3.43
CA LYS A 82 -8.47 -0.01 4.78
C LYS A 82 -6.98 -0.20 5.03
N VAL A 83 -6.37 0.82 5.65
CA VAL A 83 -5.02 0.72 6.22
C VAL A 83 -5.10 -0.03 7.55
N LEU A 84 -4.28 -1.06 7.69
CA LEU A 84 -4.16 -1.87 8.90
C LEU A 84 -2.82 -1.57 9.58
N ARG A 85 -2.87 -0.85 10.71
CA ARG A 85 -1.66 -0.56 11.48
C ARG A 85 -1.04 -1.85 12.04
N PRO A 86 0.29 -1.98 12.03
CA PRO A 86 0.95 -3.12 12.61
C PRO A 86 0.70 -3.23 14.12
N GLY A 87 0.53 -4.45 14.61
CA GLY A 87 0.57 -4.73 16.05
C GLY A 87 2.01 -4.70 16.57
N THR A 88 2.16 -4.71 17.90
CA THR A 88 3.47 -4.82 18.55
C THR A 88 3.81 -6.28 18.86
N ILE A 89 5.10 -6.59 18.79
CA ILE A 89 5.69 -7.83 19.27
C ILE A 89 6.76 -7.50 20.30
N GLU A 90 6.85 -8.33 21.33
CA GLU A 90 7.93 -8.25 22.29
C GLU A 90 9.19 -8.90 21.72
N VAL A 91 10.28 -8.14 21.66
CA VAL A 91 11.59 -8.62 21.22
C VAL A 91 12.52 -8.73 22.43
N PRO A 92 12.96 -9.95 22.77
CA PRO A 92 13.91 -10.16 23.87
C PRO A 92 15.25 -9.46 23.60
N ARG A 93 15.85 -8.90 24.64
CA ARG A 93 17.20 -8.31 24.59
C ARG A 93 18.08 -8.92 25.68
N PRO A 94 19.25 -9.52 25.35
CA PRO A 94 20.12 -10.10 26.35
C PRO A 94 20.57 -9.07 27.39
N GLY A 95 20.30 -9.33 28.68
CA GLY A 95 20.70 -8.45 29.79
C GLY A 95 19.88 -7.16 29.93
N GLU A 96 18.86 -6.96 29.10
CA GLU A 96 18.00 -5.77 29.11
C GLU A 96 16.51 -6.15 29.18
N LYS A 97 15.64 -5.19 29.49
CA LYS A 97 14.20 -5.42 29.38
C LYS A 97 13.82 -5.62 27.91
N PRO A 98 12.92 -6.57 27.60
CA PRO A 98 12.35 -6.69 26.27
C PRO A 98 11.74 -5.37 25.78
N VAL A 99 11.69 -5.19 24.47
CA VAL A 99 11.07 -4.01 23.84
C VAL A 99 9.88 -4.44 23.03
N GLU A 100 8.82 -3.66 23.09
CA GLU A 100 7.73 -3.76 22.13
C GLU A 100 8.10 -2.97 20.89
N ILE A 101 8.16 -3.65 19.74
CA ILE A 101 8.32 -3.01 18.44
C ILE A 101 7.15 -3.40 17.55
N PRO A 102 6.72 -2.54 16.63
CA PRO A 102 5.82 -2.96 15.56
C PRO A 102 6.41 -4.15 14.80
N TRP A 103 5.60 -5.15 14.46
CA TRP A 103 6.08 -6.31 13.67
C TRP A 103 6.48 -5.96 12.22
N SER A 104 6.29 -4.71 11.82
CA SER A 104 6.49 -4.17 10.47
C SER A 104 6.54 -2.64 10.58
N ASP A 105 7.39 -2.02 9.77
CA ASP A 105 7.41 -0.57 9.54
C ASP A 105 6.41 -0.13 8.46
N HIS A 106 5.78 -1.09 7.77
CA HIS A 106 4.62 -0.90 6.91
C HIS A 106 3.30 -1.25 7.64
N CYS A 107 2.25 -0.52 7.31
CA CYS A 107 0.85 -0.88 7.51
C CYS A 107 0.40 -1.84 6.39
N GLY A 108 -0.48 -2.78 6.72
CA GLY A 108 -1.13 -3.62 5.73
C GLY A 108 -2.28 -2.91 5.01
N LEU A 109 -2.75 -3.50 3.90
CA LEU A 109 -3.97 -3.08 3.21
C LEU A 109 -4.99 -4.23 3.18
N ARG A 110 -6.22 -3.96 3.65
CA ARG A 110 -7.38 -4.83 3.43
C ARG A 110 -8.20 -4.26 2.29
N PHE A 111 -8.39 -5.02 1.23
CA PHE A 111 -9.12 -4.58 0.04
C PHE A 111 -10.26 -5.53 -0.32
N THR A 112 -11.42 -4.97 -0.67
CA THR A 112 -12.60 -5.68 -1.14
C THR A 112 -13.04 -5.10 -2.49
N PHE A 113 -13.38 -5.98 -3.43
CA PHE A 113 -13.79 -5.63 -4.79
C PHE A 113 -14.92 -6.54 -5.28
N ILE A 114 -15.58 -6.10 -6.34
CA ILE A 114 -16.56 -6.89 -7.09
C ILE A 114 -16.10 -7.07 -8.54
N ILE A 115 -16.51 -8.20 -9.12
CA ILE A 115 -16.24 -8.62 -10.50
C ILE A 115 -17.50 -8.40 -11.32
#